data_AF-A0A1W1BV20-F1
#
_entry.id   AF-A0A1W1BV20-F1
#
_cell.length_a   1.000
_cell.length_b   1.000
_cell.length_c   1.000
_cell.angle_alpha   90.00
_cell.angle_beta   90.00
_cell.angle_gamma   90.00
#
_symmetry.space_group_name_H-M   'P 1'
#
loop_
_entity.id
_entity.type
_entity.pdbx_description
1 polymer ?
#
loop_
_entity_poly.entity_id
_entity_poly.type
_entity_poly.pdbx_seq_one_letter_code
_entity_poly.pdbx_strand_id
1 'polypeptide(L)'
;MIRKKIIPIVIFTVFMVGCSSKADLYTINVDVASKKANGKAWDIMGGSPDIKVLIDKHPLHLSSSCRDTYRCSLNFTSKKDNWYIEIYDMDIDSDDLIGKGDCEEGDECNFGLATVRIED
;
A
#
# COMPACT_ATOMS: atom_id res chain seq x y z
N MET A 1 68.98 30.99 -3.83
CA MET A 1 68.07 30.71 -2.70
C MET A 1 66.65 30.61 -3.27
N ILE A 2 66.18 29.40 -3.58
CA ILE A 2 64.92 29.16 -4.34
C ILE A 2 63.81 28.82 -3.34
N ARG A 3 62.83 29.70 -3.17
CA ARG A 3 61.67 29.46 -2.29
C ARG A 3 60.65 28.58 -3.03
N LYS A 4 60.57 27.30 -2.68
CA LYS A 4 59.49 26.39 -3.11
C LYS A 4 58.20 26.80 -2.37
N LYS A 5 57.20 27.29 -3.12
CA LYS A 5 55.83 27.48 -2.59
C LYS A 5 55.14 26.12 -2.58
N ILE A 6 54.86 25.61 -1.38
CA ILE A 6 54.04 24.41 -1.17
C ILE A 6 52.59 24.87 -1.22
N ILE A 7 51.83 24.38 -2.19
CA ILE A 7 50.40 24.64 -2.34
C ILE A 7 49.67 23.58 -1.52
N PRO A 8 48.87 23.94 -0.50
CA PRO A 8 48.08 22.95 0.23
C PRO A 8 46.88 22.53 -0.62
N ILE A 9 46.85 21.26 -1.01
CA ILE A 9 45.69 20.62 -1.63
C ILE A 9 44.66 20.39 -0.53
N VAL A 10 43.60 21.19 -0.53
CA VAL A 10 42.43 20.99 0.33
C VAL A 10 41.58 19.89 -0.32
N ILE A 11 41.66 18.67 0.21
CA ILE A 11 40.79 17.58 -0.20
C ILE A 11 39.43 17.81 0.46
N PHE A 12 38.48 18.31 -0.33
CA PHE A 12 37.09 18.48 0.10
C PHE A 12 36.38 17.11 -0.03
N THR A 13 36.42 16.31 1.03
CA THR A 13 35.63 15.08 1.11
C THR A 13 34.16 15.44 1.30
N VAL A 14 33.39 15.38 0.21
CA VAL A 14 31.93 15.45 0.24
C VAL A 14 31.43 14.13 0.85
N PHE A 15 31.11 14.13 2.13
CA PHE A 15 30.30 13.09 2.74
C PHE A 15 28.89 13.23 2.20
N MET A 16 28.55 12.45 1.17
CA MET A 16 27.16 12.19 0.82
C MET A 16 26.55 11.43 1.99
N VAL A 17 25.86 12.15 2.89
CA VAL A 17 24.96 11.56 3.87
C VAL A 17 23.80 10.99 3.05
N GLY A 18 23.93 9.72 2.66
CA GLY A 18 22.83 8.96 2.10
C GLY A 18 21.75 8.90 3.18
N CYS A 19 20.66 9.65 2.98
CA CYS A 19 19.52 9.59 3.86
C CYS A 19 18.91 8.18 3.69
N SER A 20 19.25 7.27 4.62
CA SER A 20 18.64 5.96 4.70
C SER A 20 17.20 6.17 5.14
N SER A 21 16.29 6.38 4.20
CA SER A 21 14.86 6.30 4.48
C SER A 21 14.56 4.85 4.83
N LYS A 22 14.52 4.57 6.13
CA LYS A 22 14.02 3.31 6.67
C LYS A 22 12.58 3.17 6.19
N ALA A 23 12.24 1.99 5.70
CA ALA A 23 10.86 1.67 5.42
C ALA A 23 10.26 1.08 6.69
N ASP A 24 9.06 1.52 7.04
CA ASP A 24 8.33 1.09 8.22
C ASP A 24 7.34 -0.01 7.83
N LEU A 25 6.99 -0.84 8.81
CA LEU A 25 6.02 -1.92 8.65
C LEU A 25 4.65 -1.35 9.00
N TYR A 26 3.67 -1.63 8.16
CA TYR A 26 2.28 -1.23 8.36
C TYR A 26 1.37 -2.44 8.20
N THR A 27 0.22 -2.38 8.85
CA THR A 27 -0.89 -3.32 8.72
C THR A 27 -2.07 -2.61 8.07
N ILE A 28 -2.53 -3.11 6.93
CA ILE A 28 -3.80 -2.68 6.32
C ILE A 28 -4.89 -3.68 6.71
N ASN A 29 -5.96 -3.15 7.29
CA ASN A 29 -7.17 -3.88 7.62
C ASN A 29 -8.29 -3.45 6.66
N VAL A 30 -8.92 -4.42 6.02
CA VAL A 30 -10.02 -4.22 5.06
C VAL A 30 -11.23 -5.00 5.53
N ASP A 31 -12.34 -4.30 5.74
CA ASP A 31 -13.67 -4.87 5.97
C ASP A 31 -14.52 -4.64 4.72
N VAL A 32 -15.13 -5.69 4.17
CA VAL A 32 -16.02 -5.61 3.00
C VAL A 32 -17.47 -5.87 3.42
N ALA A 33 -18.40 -5.11 2.85
CA ALA A 33 -19.83 -5.30 3.07
C ALA A 33 -20.26 -6.73 2.71
N SER A 34 -21.26 -7.28 3.40
CA SER A 34 -21.68 -8.68 3.21
C SER A 34 -22.36 -8.98 1.86
N LYS A 35 -22.72 -7.94 1.10
CA LYS A 35 -23.44 -8.05 -0.18
C LYS A 35 -22.96 -6.97 -1.16
N LYS A 36 -23.06 -7.26 -2.45
CA LYS A 36 -22.90 -6.28 -3.54
C LYS A 36 -24.00 -5.20 -3.44
N ALA A 37 -23.78 -4.05 -4.09
CA ALA A 37 -24.72 -2.92 -4.07
C ALA A 37 -26.13 -3.26 -4.60
N ASN A 38 -26.23 -4.29 -5.46
CA ASN A 38 -27.49 -4.82 -5.99
C ASN A 38 -28.16 -5.87 -5.07
N GLY A 39 -27.64 -6.09 -3.87
CA GLY A 39 -28.14 -7.05 -2.88
C GLY A 39 -27.79 -8.52 -3.15
N LYS A 40 -27.04 -8.81 -4.22
CA LYS A 40 -26.52 -10.16 -4.50
C LYS A 40 -25.32 -10.48 -3.60
N ALA A 41 -25.02 -11.77 -3.48
CA ALA A 41 -23.78 -12.22 -2.87
C ALA A 41 -22.56 -11.85 -3.72
N TRP A 42 -21.37 -11.99 -3.13
CA TRP A 42 -20.11 -11.80 -3.83
C TRP A 42 -19.90 -12.93 -4.84
N ASP A 43 -19.91 -14.17 -4.35
CA ASP A 43 -19.76 -15.35 -5.19
C ASP A 43 -21.08 -15.92 -5.72
N ILE A 44 -20.99 -16.65 -6.83
CA ILE A 44 -22.10 -17.32 -7.54
C ILE A 44 -22.89 -18.30 -6.63
N MET A 45 -22.26 -18.85 -5.58
CA MET A 45 -22.91 -19.78 -4.63
C MET A 45 -23.31 -19.14 -3.29
N GLY A 46 -23.31 -17.81 -3.18
CA GLY A 46 -23.65 -17.14 -1.92
C GLY A 46 -22.48 -17.01 -0.95
N GLY A 47 -21.24 -17.10 -1.45
CA GLY A 47 -20.00 -17.06 -0.68
C GLY A 47 -19.52 -15.65 -0.33
N SER A 48 -18.50 -15.60 0.52
CA SER A 48 -17.74 -14.38 0.82
C SER A 48 -16.89 -13.97 -0.39
N PRO A 49 -16.45 -12.71 -0.48
CA PRO A 49 -15.54 -12.31 -1.55
C PRO A 49 -14.13 -12.91 -1.37
N ASP A 50 -13.41 -12.98 -2.47
CA ASP A 50 -11.97 -13.21 -2.53
C ASP A 50 -11.23 -11.86 -2.61
N ILE A 51 -11.04 -11.22 -1.46
CA ILE A 51 -10.48 -9.87 -1.35
C ILE A 51 -9.04 -9.81 -1.87
N LYS A 52 -8.81 -8.99 -2.89
CA LYS A 52 -7.49 -8.57 -3.38
C LYS A 52 -7.28 -7.09 -3.12
N VAL A 53 -6.13 -6.77 -2.55
CA VAL A 53 -5.73 -5.41 -2.20
C VAL A 53 -4.50 -5.03 -3.01
N LEU A 54 -4.60 -3.94 -3.77
CA LEU A 54 -3.49 -3.28 -4.43
C LEU A 54 -3.17 -1.98 -3.69
N ILE A 55 -1.91 -1.78 -3.34
CA ILE A 55 -1.41 -0.59 -2.65
C ILE A 55 -0.42 0.13 -3.57
N ASP A 56 -0.42 1.46 -3.53
CA ASP A 56 0.30 2.39 -4.41
C ASP A 56 -0.28 2.49 -5.84
N LYS A 57 0.13 3.54 -6.57
CA LYS A 57 -0.28 3.81 -7.96
C LYS A 57 0.66 3.10 -8.94
N HIS A 58 0.09 2.70 -10.08
CA HIS A 58 0.84 2.13 -11.20
C HIS A 58 2.07 3.00 -11.55
N PRO A 59 3.26 2.41 -11.79
CA PRO A 59 3.53 0.99 -12.07
C PRO A 59 3.87 0.11 -10.84
N LEU A 60 3.93 0.67 -9.64
CA LEU A 60 4.29 -0.07 -8.44
C LEU A 60 3.02 -0.40 -7.67
N HIS A 61 2.55 -1.64 -7.78
CA HIS A 61 1.51 -2.18 -6.92
C HIS A 61 2.10 -3.24 -6.00
N LEU A 62 1.96 -3.04 -4.68
CA LEU A 62 2.02 -4.16 -3.74
C LEU A 62 0.66 -4.85 -3.79
N SER A 63 0.65 -6.15 -4.06
CA SER A 63 -0.57 -6.94 -4.18
C SER A 63 -0.57 -8.04 -3.13
N SER A 64 -1.68 -8.17 -2.42
CA SER A 64 -1.93 -9.32 -1.55
C SER A 64 -3.43 -9.64 -1.52
N SER A 65 -3.78 -10.81 -1.00
CA SER A 65 -5.15 -11.31 -1.06
C SER A 65 -5.52 -12.17 0.14
N CYS A 66 -6.78 -12.10 0.54
CA CYS A 66 -7.43 -13.03 1.47
C CYS A 66 -8.60 -13.70 0.77
N ARG A 67 -8.75 -15.02 0.90
CA ARG A 67 -9.78 -15.79 0.21
C ARG A 67 -10.99 -16.05 1.09
N ASP A 68 -12.17 -16.12 0.48
CA ASP A 68 -13.45 -16.47 1.10
C ASP A 68 -13.63 -15.80 2.48
N THR A 69 -13.47 -14.47 2.51
CA THR A 69 -13.60 -13.70 3.76
C THR A 69 -14.10 -12.29 3.51
N TYR A 70 -14.86 -11.74 4.47
CA TYR A 70 -15.27 -10.33 4.49
C TYR A 70 -14.23 -9.42 5.15
N ARG A 71 -13.17 -10.01 5.73
CA ARG A 71 -12.12 -9.29 6.46
C ARG A 71 -10.74 -9.76 6.01
N CYS A 72 -9.89 -8.81 5.66
CA CYS A 72 -8.52 -9.07 5.26
C CYS A 72 -7.58 -8.18 6.07
N SER A 73 -6.51 -8.76 6.63
CA SER A 73 -5.47 -8.05 7.37
C SER A 73 -4.13 -8.43 6.80
N LEU A 74 -3.35 -7.44 6.34
CA LEU A 74 -2.15 -7.67 5.55
C LEU A 74 -1.05 -6.71 5.99
N ASN A 75 0.17 -7.23 6.09
CA ASN A 75 1.33 -6.42 6.41
C ASN A 75 2.03 -5.98 5.12
N PHE A 76 2.48 -4.73 5.07
CA PHE A 76 3.27 -4.20 3.98
C PHE A 76 4.31 -3.22 4.51
N THR A 77 5.39 -3.04 3.75
CA THR A 77 6.48 -2.14 4.13
C THR A 77 6.48 -0.94 3.21
N SER A 78 6.46 0.27 3.77
CA SER A 78 6.43 1.51 3.00
C SER A 78 7.31 2.60 3.60
N LYS A 79 7.60 3.62 2.79
CA LYS A 79 8.31 4.85 3.20
C LYS A 79 7.40 6.08 3.16
N LYS A 80 6.11 5.86 2.92
CA LYS A 80 5.08 6.87 2.77
C LYS A 80 4.02 6.61 3.83
N ASP A 81 3.22 7.62 4.11
CA ASP A 81 2.21 7.62 5.17
C ASP A 81 0.80 7.84 4.56
N ASN A 82 0.74 7.96 3.24
CA ASN A 82 -0.47 8.05 2.43
C ASN A 82 -0.33 7.10 1.23
N TRP A 83 -1.34 6.25 1.04
CA TRP A 83 -1.35 5.24 -0.01
C TRP A 83 -2.64 5.28 -0.79
N TYR A 84 -2.51 5.10 -2.08
CA TYR A 84 -3.64 4.81 -2.94
C TYR A 84 -3.92 3.31 -2.94
N ILE A 85 -5.16 2.95 -2.65
CA ILE A 85 -5.58 1.59 -2.38
C ILE A 85 -6.69 1.24 -3.36
N GLU A 86 -6.61 0.05 -3.96
CA GLU A 86 -7.67 -0.54 -4.75
C GLU A 86 -8.02 -1.92 -4.20
N ILE A 87 -9.32 -2.18 -4.08
CA ILE A 87 -9.85 -3.40 -3.49
C ILE A 87 -10.75 -4.06 -4.51
N TYR A 88 -10.47 -5.33 -4.79
CA TYR A 88 -11.19 -6.15 -5.75
C TYR A 88 -11.71 -7.43 -5.08
N ASP A 89 -12.81 -7.94 -5.60
CA ASP A 89 -13.24 -9.32 -5.43
C ASP A 89 -12.66 -10.13 -6.59
N MET A 90 -11.81 -11.11 -6.31
CA MET A 90 -11.17 -11.92 -7.35
C MET A 90 -12.10 -13.02 -7.82
N ASP A 91 -12.73 -12.82 -8.96
CA ASP A 91 -13.50 -13.88 -9.63
C ASP A 91 -12.69 -14.56 -10.74
N ILE A 92 -13.11 -15.78 -11.10
CA ILE A 92 -12.51 -16.54 -12.21
C ILE A 92 -12.64 -15.82 -13.57
N ASP A 93 -13.72 -15.06 -13.75
CA ASP A 93 -14.05 -14.42 -15.03
C ASP A 93 -13.55 -12.97 -15.11
N SER A 94 -13.58 -12.23 -14.00
CA SER A 94 -13.12 -10.83 -13.93
C SER A 94 -13.05 -10.35 -12.49
N ASP A 95 -11.93 -9.74 -12.09
CA ASP A 95 -11.85 -9.03 -10.80
C ASP A 95 -12.89 -7.90 -10.74
N ASP A 96 -13.78 -7.96 -9.74
CA ASP A 96 -14.85 -6.99 -9.51
C ASP A 96 -14.34 -5.88 -8.57
N LEU A 97 -14.31 -4.63 -9.04
CA LEU A 97 -13.87 -3.51 -8.19
C LEU A 97 -14.88 -3.27 -7.04
N ILE A 98 -14.40 -3.41 -5.81
CA ILE A 98 -15.17 -3.13 -4.58
C ILE A 98 -15.08 -1.65 -4.22
N GLY A 99 -13.87 -1.07 -4.29
CA GLY A 99 -13.60 0.30 -3.89
C GLY A 99 -12.16 0.72 -4.14
N LYS A 100 -11.92 2.03 -4.23
CA LYS A 100 -10.57 2.60 -4.32
C LYS A 100 -10.50 4.04 -3.81
N GLY A 101 -9.32 4.46 -3.36
CA GLY A 101 -9.06 5.83 -2.92
C GLY A 101 -7.71 5.98 -2.24
N ASP A 102 -7.33 7.21 -1.93
CA ASP A 102 -6.18 7.52 -1.09
C ASP A 102 -6.58 7.36 0.40
N CYS A 103 -5.72 6.75 1.22
CA CYS A 103 -5.90 6.58 2.66
C CYS A 103 -4.60 6.87 3.40
N GLU A 104 -4.71 7.53 4.55
CA GLU A 104 -3.58 7.86 5.41
C GLU A 104 -3.53 6.92 6.62
N GLU A 105 -2.35 6.84 7.25
CA GLU A 105 -2.17 6.11 8.50
C GLU A 105 -3.08 6.68 9.60
N GLY A 106 -3.71 5.81 10.37
CA GLY A 106 -4.62 6.18 11.47
C GLY A 106 -6.02 6.59 11.04
N ASP A 107 -6.27 6.76 9.74
CA ASP A 107 -7.59 7.08 9.22
C ASP A 107 -8.46 5.82 8.99
N GLU A 108 -9.78 6.02 9.10
CA GLU A 108 -10.77 5.06 8.63
C GLU A 108 -11.34 5.54 7.29
N CYS A 109 -10.89 4.93 6.21
CA CYS A 109 -11.26 5.30 4.85
C CYS A 109 -12.38 4.41 4.33
N ASN A 110 -13.45 5.03 3.80
CA ASN A 110 -14.59 4.30 3.23
C ASN A 110 -14.53 4.36 1.70
N PHE A 111 -14.34 3.21 1.08
CA PHE A 111 -14.17 3.04 -0.37
C PHE A 111 -15.27 2.14 -0.93
N GLY A 112 -16.31 2.75 -1.51
CA GLY A 112 -17.42 1.99 -2.10
C GLY A 112 -18.09 1.10 -1.04
N LEU A 113 -17.88 -0.22 -1.16
CA LEU A 113 -18.41 -1.23 -0.24
C LEU A 113 -17.36 -1.77 0.76
N ALA A 114 -16.21 -1.11 0.87
CA ALA A 114 -15.15 -1.49 1.80
C ALA A 114 -14.82 -0.35 2.78
N THR A 115 -14.40 -0.72 3.97
CA THR A 115 -13.78 0.16 4.98
C THR A 115 -12.34 -0.29 5.18
N VAL A 116 -11.42 0.68 5.20
CA VAL A 116 -9.98 0.46 5.29
C VAL A 116 -9.41 1.22 6.48
N ARG A 117 -8.50 0.58 7.20
CA ARG A 117 -7.69 1.18 8.27
C ARG A 117 -6.23 0.79 8.09
N ILE A 118 -5.31 1.73 8.27
CA ILE A 118 -3.86 1.47 8.22
C ILE A 118 -3.22 1.87 9.55
N GLU A 119 -2.44 0.97 10.11
CA GLU A 119 -1.80 1.08 11.43
C GLU A 119 -0.34 0.61 11.33
N ASP A 120 0.54 1.05 12.24
CA ASP A 120 1.95 0.66 12.33
C ASP A 120 2.22 -0.62 13.14
#